data_AF-A0A534MGE7-F1
#
_entry.id   AF-A0A534MGE7-F1
#
_cell.length_a   1.000
_cell.length_b   1.000
_cell.length_c   1.000
_cell.angle_alpha   90.00
_cell.angle_beta   90.00
_cell.angle_gamma   90.00
#
_symmetry.space_group_name_H-M   'P 1'
#
loop_
_entity.id
_entity.type
_entity.pdbx_description
1 polymer ?
#
loop_
_entity_poly.entity_id
_entity_poly.type
_entity_poly.pdbx_seq_one_letter_code
_entity_poly.pdbx_strand_id
1 'polypeptide(L)' 'MRISVGKLRGLQQISDDTGRFTMIAMDQRGSLQKMLHPEDPKAATYAEMEAVKLGVTSALAPHA' A
#
# COMPACT_ATOMS: atom_id res chain seq x y z
N MET A 1 -5.28 8.60 -26.88
CA MET A 1 -5.48 7.31 -26.16
C MET A 1 -6.97 7.10 -25.92
N ARG A 2 -7.50 5.88 -26.09
CA ARG A 2 -8.89 5.54 -25.75
C ARG A 2 -8.88 4.55 -24.60
N ILE A 3 -9.49 4.91 -23.47
CA ILE A 3 -9.61 4.02 -22.29
C ILE A 3 -10.82 3.12 -22.53
N SER A 4 -10.65 1.81 -22.35
CA SER A 4 -11.77 0.87 -22.43
C SER A 4 -12.70 1.05 -21.23
N VAL A 5 -13.98 0.69 -21.38
CA VAL A 5 -14.96 0.78 -20.27
C VAL A 5 -14.48 0.04 -19.02
N GLY A 6 -13.84 -1.12 -19.17
CA GLY A 6 -13.27 -1.86 -18.04
C GLY A 6 -12.16 -1.10 -17.32
N LYS A 7 -11.24 -0.48 -18.05
CA LYS A 7 -10.17 0.34 -17.46
C LYS A 7 -10.71 1.59 -16.78
N LEU A 8 -11.71 2.25 -17.39
CA LEU A 8 -12.35 3.42 -16.79
C LEU A 8 -13.01 3.06 -15.46
N ARG A 9 -13.76 1.96 -15.42
CA ARG A 9 -14.39 1.46 -14.18
C ARG A 9 -13.38 1.11 -13.11
N GLY A 10 -12.26 0.49 -13.48
CA GLY A 10 -11.18 0.19 -12.54
C GLY A 10 -10.58 1.44 -11.91
N LEU A 11 -10.35 2.50 -12.71
CA LEU A 11 -9.87 3.78 -12.18
C LEU A 11 -10.88 4.44 -11.23
N GLN A 12 -12.17 4.39 -11.58
CA GLN A 12 -13.24 4.92 -10.72
C GLN A 12 -13.37 4.18 -9.38
N GLN A 13 -13.01 2.90 -9.32
CA GLN A 13 -13.06 2.12 -8.08
C GLN A 13 -11.96 2.47 -7.07
N ILE A 14 -10.88 3.11 -7.52
CA ILE A 14 -9.72 3.45 -6.69
C ILE A 14 -9.51 4.97 -6.57
N SER A 15 -10.47 5.76 -7.03
CA SER A 15 -10.48 7.22 -6.90
C SER A 15 -11.64 7.68 -6.01
N ASP A 16 -11.55 8.89 -5.50
CA ASP A 16 -12.69 9.55 -4.85
C ASP A 16 -13.78 9.97 -5.86
N ASP A 17 -14.87 10.56 -5.34
CA ASP A 17 -16.01 11.04 -6.13
C ASP A 17 -15.66 12.21 -7.07
N THR A 18 -14.54 12.88 -6.84
CA THR A 18 -13.98 13.93 -7.72
C THR A 18 -13.00 13.37 -8.77
N GLY A 19 -12.70 12.07 -8.71
CA GLY A 19 -11.77 11.40 -9.61
C GLY A 19 -10.29 11.58 -9.22
N ARG A 20 -9.99 11.95 -7.97
CA ARG A 20 -8.61 12.02 -7.45
C ARG A 20 -8.21 10.69 -6.83
N PHE A 21 -6.92 10.39 -6.92
CA PHE A 21 -6.35 9.24 -6.24
C PHE A 21 -5.72 9.69 -4.92
N THR A 22 -6.39 9.38 -3.83
CA THR A 22 -5.80 9.35 -2.49
C THR A 22 -5.51 7.88 -2.22
N MET A 23 -4.26 7.55 -1.88
CA MET A 23 -3.79 6.16 -1.85
C MET A 23 -2.67 5.99 -0.82
N ILE A 24 -2.56 4.79 -0.28
CA ILE A 24 -1.44 4.40 0.57
C ILE A 24 -0.61 3.36 -0.16
N ALA A 25 0.70 3.60 -0.26
CA ALA A 25 1.66 2.65 -0.81
C ALA A 25 2.29 1.81 0.32
N MET A 26 1.95 0.52 0.36
CA MET A 26 2.46 -0.46 1.34
C MET A 26 3.26 -1.61 0.68
N ASP A 27 3.86 -1.39 -0.49
CA ASP A 27 4.60 -2.39 -1.25
C ASP A 27 6.10 -2.47 -0.87
N GLN A 28 6.54 -1.67 0.09
CA GLN A 28 7.93 -1.65 0.57
C GLN A 28 8.34 -3.02 1.10
N ARG A 29 9.53 -3.47 0.68
CA ARG A 29 10.17 -4.69 1.18
C ARG A 29 11.47 -4.34 1.89
N GLY A 30 12.58 -4.25 1.17
CA GLY A 30 13.90 -3.99 1.76
C GLY A 30 14.00 -2.69 2.57
N SER A 31 13.27 -1.63 2.21
CA SER A 31 13.21 -0.41 3.01
C SER A 31 12.46 -0.63 4.33
N LEU A 32 11.35 -1.36 4.33
CA LEU A 32 10.64 -1.72 5.57
C LEU A 32 11.51 -2.64 6.45
N GLN A 33 12.22 -3.60 5.86
CA GLN A 33 13.19 -4.42 6.58
C GLN A 33 14.26 -3.56 7.29
N LYS A 34 14.83 -2.57 6.60
CA LYS A 34 15.79 -1.61 7.17
C LYS A 34 15.18 -0.74 8.26
N MET A 35 13.89 -0.43 8.18
CA MET A 35 13.20 0.33 9.23
C MET A 35 12.97 -0.50 10.49
N LEU A 36 12.67 -1.81 10.33
CA LEU A 36 12.44 -2.72 11.45
C LEU A 36 13.74 -3.13 12.14
N HIS A 37 14.76 -3.47 11.34
CA HIS A 37 16.06 -3.93 11.82
C HIS A 37 17.18 -3.12 11.12
N PRO A 38 17.52 -1.92 11.60
CA PRO A 38 18.50 -1.05 10.93
C PRO A 38 19.89 -1.66 10.80
N GLU A 39 20.34 -2.39 11.82
CA GLU A 39 21.68 -3.00 11.88
C GLU A 39 21.76 -4.35 11.14
N ASP A 40 20.65 -5.09 11.09
CA ASP A 40 20.53 -6.34 10.31
C ASP A 40 19.14 -6.46 9.65
N PRO A 41 18.93 -5.81 8.48
CA PRO A 41 17.64 -5.85 7.80
C PRO A 41 17.16 -7.26 7.45
N LYS A 42 18.05 -8.24 7.35
CA LYS A 42 17.69 -9.62 7.02
C LYS A 42 17.10 -10.38 8.22
N ALA A 43 17.24 -9.86 9.43
CA ALA A 43 16.59 -10.40 10.62
C ALA A 43 15.06 -10.22 10.59
N ALA A 44 14.55 -9.30 9.77
CA ALA A 44 13.11 -9.07 9.61
C ALA A 44 12.39 -10.34 9.14
N THR A 45 11.52 -10.87 9.99
CA THR A 45 10.70 -12.04 9.69
C THR A 45 9.51 -11.68 8.81
N TYR A 46 8.97 -12.68 8.12
CA TYR A 46 7.72 -12.50 7.37
C TYR A 46 6.57 -12.03 8.27
N ALA A 47 6.44 -12.62 9.46
CA ALA A 47 5.37 -12.29 10.40
C ALA A 47 5.42 -10.84 10.88
N GLU A 48 6.61 -10.30 11.15
CA GLU A 48 6.78 -8.87 11.49
C GLU A 48 6.40 -7.97 10.32
N MET A 49 6.83 -8.31 9.11
CA MET A 49 6.52 -7.56 7.89
C MET A 49 5.02 -7.55 7.61
N GLU A 50 4.36 -8.70 7.76
CA GLU A 50 2.91 -8.86 7.61
C GLU A 50 2.16 -8.06 8.67
N ALA A 51 2.53 -8.19 9.95
CA ALA A 51 1.88 -7.51 11.05
C ALA A 51 1.90 -5.98 10.88
N VAL A 52 3.05 -5.41 10.46
CA VAL A 52 3.16 -3.98 10.20
C VAL A 52 2.28 -3.56 9.03
N LYS A 53 2.30 -4.32 7.92
CA LYS A 53 1.47 -4.00 6.74
C LYS A 53 -0.02 -4.03 7.09
N LEU A 54 -0.48 -5.09 7.77
CA LEU A 54 -1.87 -5.21 8.21
C LEU A 54 -2.26 -4.11 9.19
N GLY A 55 -1.39 -3.75 10.13
CA GLY A 55 -1.64 -2.68 11.10
C GLY A 55 -1.78 -1.31 10.45
N VAL A 56 -0.90 -0.96 9.52
CA VAL A 56 -0.98 0.32 8.78
C VAL A 56 -2.21 0.33 7.87
N THR A 57 -2.47 -0.75 7.13
CA THR A 57 -3.65 -0.85 6.27
C THR A 57 -4.95 -0.73 7.06
N SER A 58 -5.08 -1.40 8.21
CA SER A 58 -6.32 -1.32 9.00
C SER A 58 -6.56 0.08 9.57
N ALA A 59 -5.50 0.78 9.98
CA ALA A 59 -5.61 2.11 10.56
C ALA A 59 -5.85 3.22 9.52
N LEU A 60 -5.23 3.11 8.34
CA LEU A 60 -5.16 4.23 7.39
C LEU A 60 -5.97 4.02 6.11
N ALA A 61 -6.23 2.78 5.67
CA ALA A 61 -6.98 2.54 4.43
C ALA A 61 -8.40 3.17 4.41
N PRO A 62 -9.15 3.30 5.53
CA PRO A 62 -10.43 4.00 5.53
C PRO A 62 -10.34 5.52 5.23
N HIS A 63 -9.13 6.08 5.27
CA HIS A 63 -8.86 7.50 5.02
C HIS A 63 -8.09 7.73 3.71
N ALA A 64 -7.79 6.64 2.99
CA ALA A 64 -7.12 6.66 1.71
C ALA A 64 -8.14 6.76 0.58
#